data_AF-A0AAU0MT76-F1
#
_entry.id   AF-A0AAU0MT76-F1
#
_cell.length_a   1.000
_cell.length_b   1.000
_cell.length_c   1.000
_cell.angle_alpha   90.00
_cell.angle_beta   90.00
_cell.angle_gamma   90.00
#
_symmetry.space_group_name_H-M   'P 1'
#
loop_
_entity.id
_entity.type
_entity.pdbx_description
1 polymer ?
#
loop_
_entity_poly.entity_id
_entity_poly.type
_entity_poly.pdbx_seq_one_letter_code
_entity_poly.pdbx_strand_id
1 'polypeptide(L)' 'MCIPISDVTMIDWLKRQVQVIEAWREEIATRAEIDIAEVERVERHYQWLTSEVNRLENYGHLRAVQAA' A
#
# COMPACT_ATOMS: atom_id res chain seq x y z
N MET A 1 17.78 -5.08 14.66
CA MET A 1 16.70 -5.19 15.66
C MET A 1 15.38 -5.24 14.89
N CYS A 2 14.62 -6.32 15.00
CA CYS A 2 13.26 -6.38 14.46
C CYS A 2 12.31 -5.79 15.50
N ILE A 3 11.66 -4.69 15.17
CA ILE A 3 10.59 -4.14 16.02
C ILE A 3 9.41 -5.11 15.91
N PRO A 4 8.87 -5.62 17.02
CA PRO A 4 7.67 -6.43 16.98
C PRO A 4 6.50 -5.51 16.64
N ILE A 5 6.25 -5.35 15.34
CA ILE A 5 5.07 -4.67 14.82
C ILE A 5 3.95 -5.69 14.88
N SER A 6 2.88 -5.39 15.64
CA SER A 6 1.68 -6.22 15.62
C SER A 6 1.11 -6.25 14.19
N ASP A 7 0.50 -7.37 13.77
CA ASP A 7 -0.07 -7.51 12.42
C ASP A 7 -0.99 -6.34 12.04
N VAL A 8 -1.75 -5.81 13.01
CA VAL A 8 -2.63 -4.64 12.84
C VAL A 8 -1.83 -3.37 12.59
N THR A 9 -0.80 -3.09 13.41
CA THR A 9 0.07 -1.92 13.23
C THR A 9 0.83 -1.97 11.90
N MET A 10 1.16 -3.16 11.42
CA MET A 10 1.82 -3.35 10.12
C MET A 10 0.88 -3.02 8.97
N ILE A 11 -0.37 -3.52 9.02
CA ILE A 11 -1.38 -3.23 8.01
C ILE A 11 -1.70 -1.72 7.96
N ASP A 12 -1.85 -1.08 9.11
CA ASP A 12 -2.08 0.37 9.17
C ASP A 12 -0.90 1.17 8.60
N TRP A 13 0.33 0.73 8.86
CA TRP A 13 1.51 1.32 8.24
C TRP A 13 1.51 1.14 6.71
N LEU A 14 1.17 -0.05 6.20
CA LEU A 14 1.08 -0.32 4.76
C LEU A 14 -0.01 0.52 4.08
N LYS A 15 -1.18 0.70 4.71
CA LYS A 15 -2.23 1.63 4.24
C LYS A 15 -1.71 3.06 4.12
N ARG A 16 -0.92 3.49 5.10
CA ARG A 16 -0.29 4.82 5.03
C ARG A 16 0.69 4.92 3.86
N GLN A 17 1.41 3.84 3.54
CA GLN A 17 2.27 3.81 2.36
C GLN A 17 1.47 3.89 1.05
N VAL A 18 0.27 3.28 0.96
CA VAL A 18 -0.63 3.44 -0.19
C VAL A 18 -0.98 4.92 -0.40
N GLN A 19 -1.37 5.63 0.66
CA GLN A 19 -1.70 7.07 0.59
C GLN A 19 -0.52 7.93 0.13
N VAL A 20 0.70 7.58 0.52
CA VAL A 20 1.91 8.28 0.05
C VAL A 20 2.09 8.07 -1.46
N ILE A 21 1.88 6.85 -1.95
CA ILE A 21 1.98 6.56 -3.39
C ILE A 21 0.85 7.26 -4.16
N GLU A 22 -0.37 7.35 -3.62
CA GLU A 22 -1.46 8.14 -4.21
C GLU A 22 -1.07 9.61 -4.38
N ALA A 23 -0.50 10.23 -3.35
CA ALA A 23 -0.01 11.60 -3.43
C ALA A 23 1.09 11.76 -4.49
N TRP A 24 1.98 10.77 -4.65
CA TRP A 24 2.98 10.79 -5.72
C TRP A 24 2.36 10.65 -7.12
N ARG A 25 1.28 9.87 -7.27
CA ARG A 25 0.54 9.78 -8.55
C ARG A 25 -0.06 11.13 -8.92
N GLU A 26 -0.67 11.80 -7.95
CA GLU A 26 -1.23 13.15 -8.14
C GLU A 26 -0.13 14.16 -8.49
N GLU A 27 1.00 14.12 -7.78
CA GLU A 27 2.14 15.01 -8.06
C GLU A 27 2.66 14.83 -9.49
N ILE A 28 2.89 13.58 -9.93
CA ILE A 28 3.37 13.28 -11.29
C ILE A 28 2.38 13.79 -12.34
N ALA A 29 1.07 13.66 -12.10
CA ALA A 29 0.04 14.15 -13.00
C ALA A 29 0.05 15.68 -13.18
N THR A 30 0.65 16.44 -12.25
CA THR A 30 0.79 17.90 -12.34
C THR A 30 2.07 18.38 -13.02
N ARG A 31 2.99 17.47 -13.37
CA ARG A 31 4.28 17.84 -13.98
C ARG A 31 4.08 18.25 -15.44
N ALA A 32 4.82 19.29 -15.86
CA ALA A 32 4.79 19.81 -17.24
C ALA A 32 5.41 18.83 -18.25
N GLU A 33 6.38 18.03 -17.81
CA GLU A 33 6.99 16.94 -18.57
C GLU A 33 6.77 15.64 -17.80
N ILE A 34 6.09 14.70 -18.42
CA ILE A 34 5.76 13.41 -17.81
C ILE A 34 6.75 12.36 -18.33
N ASP A 35 7.53 11.78 -17.42
CA ASP A 35 8.30 10.57 -17.71
C ASP A 35 7.36 9.35 -17.61
N ILE A 36 7.06 8.76 -18.77
CA ILE A 36 6.18 7.58 -18.88
C ILE A 36 6.72 6.41 -18.06
N ALA A 37 8.05 6.22 -18.00
CA ALA A 37 8.64 5.12 -17.24
C ALA A 37 8.46 5.33 -15.73
N GLU A 38 8.49 6.59 -15.27
CA GLU A 38 8.20 6.95 -13.88
C GLU A 38 6.73 6.67 -13.54
N VAL A 39 5.80 7.10 -14.40
CA VAL A 39 4.35 6.84 -14.23
C VAL A 39 4.09 5.35 -14.12
N GLU A 40 4.57 4.55 -15.09
CA GLU A 40 4.36 3.09 -15.08
C GLU A 40 4.95 2.41 -13.85
N ARG A 41 6.09 2.91 -13.35
CA ARG A 41 6.68 2.39 -12.12
C ARG A 41 5.77 2.69 -10.93
N VAL A 42 5.32 3.93 -10.77
CA VAL A 42 4.47 4.33 -9.65
C VAL A 42 3.12 3.61 -9.68
N GLU A 43 2.49 3.50 -10.85
CA GLU A 43 1.24 2.77 -11.02
C GLU A 43 1.37 1.28 -10.65
N ARG A 44 2.46 0.62 -11.06
CA ARG A 44 2.72 -0.78 -10.66
C ARG A 44 2.89 -0.93 -9.15
N HIS A 45 3.59 0.00 -8.50
CA HIS A 45 3.78 -0.03 -7.05
C HIS A 45 2.47 0.21 -6.31
N TYR A 46 1.67 1.16 -6.78
CA TYR A 46 0.34 1.43 -6.23
C TYR A 46 -0.57 0.20 -6.30
N GLN A 47 -0.67 -0.42 -7.48
CA GLN A 47 -1.49 -1.60 -7.70
C GLN A 47 -1.04 -2.79 -6.83
N TRP A 48 0.27 -3.05 -6.81
CA TRP A 48 0.82 -4.14 -6.02
C TRP A 48 0.55 -3.93 -4.53
N LEU A 49 0.88 -2.75 -3.98
CA LEU A 49 0.74 -2.51 -2.54
C LEU A 49 -0.73 -2.51 -2.11
N THR A 50 -1.62 -1.95 -2.92
CA THR A 50 -3.08 -1.99 -2.67
C THR A 50 -3.59 -3.43 -2.64
N SER A 51 -3.17 -4.27 -3.59
CA SER A 51 -3.54 -5.68 -3.62
C SER A 51 -3.04 -6.44 -2.39
N GLU A 52 -1.83 -6.12 -1.93
CA GLU A 52 -1.21 -6.77 -0.78
C GLU A 52 -1.87 -6.36 0.53
N VAL A 53 -2.20 -5.09 0.72
CA VAL A 53 -2.97 -4.61 1.87
C VAL A 53 -4.33 -5.30 1.93
N ASN A 54 -5.09 -5.31 0.84
CA ASN A 54 -6.40 -5.97 0.77
C ASN A 54 -6.29 -7.47 1.12
N ARG A 55 -5.25 -8.13 0.62
CA ARG A 55 -4.98 -9.54 0.91
C ARG A 55 -4.71 -9.77 2.40
N LEU A 56 -3.85 -8.95 3.01
CA LEU A 56 -3.50 -9.06 4.43
C LEU A 56 -4.67 -8.74 5.36
N GLU A 57 -5.49 -7.76 5.02
CA GLU A 57 -6.73 -7.45 5.76
C GLU A 57 -7.70 -8.63 5.75
N ASN A 58 -7.89 -9.25 4.58
CA ASN A 58 -8.75 -10.42 4.45
C ASN A 58 -8.21 -11.62 5.26
N TYR A 59 -6.89 -11.84 5.28
CA TYR A 59 -6.30 -12.88 6.12
C TYR A 59 -6.42 -12.59 7.62
N GLY A 60 -6.25 -11.33 8.03
CA GLY A 60 -6.46 -10.90 9.41
C GLY A 60 -7.91 -11.09 9.87
N HIS A 61 -8.87 -10.76 8.99
CA HIS A 61 -10.30 -10.95 9.26
C HIS A 61 -10.67 -12.42 9.40
N LEU A 62 -10.20 -13.28 8.49
CA LEU A 62 -10.43 -14.74 8.56
C LEU A 62 -9.87 -15.34 9.85
N ARG A 63 -8.68 -14.91 10.29
CA ARG A 63 -8.10 -15.36 11.57
C ARG A 63 -8.93 -14.92 12.78
N ALA A 64 -9.45 -13.69 12.77
CA ALA A 64 -10.28 -13.19 13.86
C ALA A 64 -11.60 -13.97 13.98
N VAL A 65 -12.23 -14.33 12.84
CA VAL A 65 -13.47 -15.14 12.81
C VAL A 65 -13.23 -16.58 13.29
N GLN A 66 -12.07 -17.18 12.99
CA GLN A 66 -11.74 -18.54 13.43
C GLN A 66 -11.36 -18.65 14.91
N ALA A 67 -11.01 -17.53 15.56
CA ALA A 67 -10.58 -17.48 16.95
C ALA A 67 -11.71 -17.11 17.94
N ALA A 68 -12.91 -16.82 17.44
CA ALA A 68 -14.11 -16.46 18.20
C ALA A 68 -15.10 -17.62 18.27
#